data_AF-A0A8X6UTR4-F1
#
_entry.id   AF-A0A8X6UTR4-F1
#
_cell.length_a   1.000
_cell.length_b   1.000
_cell.length_c   1.000
_cell.angle_alpha   90.00
_cell.angle_beta   90.00
_cell.angle_gamma   90.00
#
_symmetry.space_group_name_H-M   'P 1'
#
loop_
_entity.id
_entity.type
_entity.pdbx_description
1 polymer ?
#
loop_
_entity_poly.entity_id
_entity_poly.type
_entity_poly.pdbx_seq_one_letter_code
_entity_poly.pdbx_strand_id
1 'polypeptide(L)'
;MFRRKTTLPARPSIPSREEIVDDLTQATTNDVVFKMEIDNFSQSDTDDIISIAENLKDLDSVEHKEYQNPHQAYIQVASFVEKVNQLEKYLIGLRKDKENLKHMKENLLSDIAKVEEEVKKRSET
;
A
#
# COMPACT_ATOMS: atom_id res chain seq x y z
N MET A 1 -9.30 -53.11 -32.13
CA MET A 1 -8.31 -52.93 -31.05
C MET A 1 -7.87 -51.47 -31.02
N PHE A 2 -8.25 -50.70 -30.00
CA PHE A 2 -7.81 -49.31 -29.84
C PHE A 2 -6.48 -49.27 -29.07
N ARG A 3 -5.42 -48.75 -29.69
CA ARG A 3 -4.15 -48.51 -29.02
C ARG A 3 -4.26 -47.22 -28.20
N ARG A 4 -4.10 -47.30 -26.88
CA ARG A 4 -4.05 -46.12 -26.01
C ARG A 4 -2.76 -45.34 -26.28
N LYS A 5 -2.87 -44.12 -26.81
CA LYS A 5 -1.74 -43.17 -26.90
C LYS A 5 -1.64 -42.42 -25.57
N THR A 6 -0.98 -43.02 -24.58
CA THR A 6 -0.87 -42.45 -23.21
C THR A 6 0.52 -41.95 -22.86
N THR A 7 1.47 -41.92 -23.79
CA THR A 7 2.81 -41.37 -23.52
C THR A 7 2.78 -39.87 -23.76
N LEU A 8 2.29 -39.11 -22.78
CA LEU A 8 2.65 -37.71 -22.67
C LEU A 8 4.15 -37.62 -22.38
N PRO A 9 4.86 -36.64 -22.96
CA PRO A 9 6.26 -36.42 -22.64
C PRO A 9 6.41 -36.13 -21.15
N ALA A 10 7.55 -36.53 -20.58
CA ALA A 10 7.87 -36.21 -19.19
C ALA A 10 7.86 -34.69 -18.99
N ARG A 11 7.43 -34.24 -17.80
CA ARG A 11 7.52 -32.83 -17.42
C ARG A 11 8.99 -32.39 -17.47
N PRO A 12 9.30 -31.19 -18.01
CA PRO A 12 10.65 -30.65 -17.89
C PRO A 12 11.06 -30.52 -16.42
N SER A 13 12.35 -30.64 -16.16
CA SER A 13 12.94 -30.43 -14.84
C SER A 13 12.71 -29.00 -14.37
N ILE A 14 12.60 -28.84 -13.06
CA ILE A 14 12.59 -27.52 -12.44
C ILE A 14 13.98 -26.90 -12.67
N PRO A 15 14.07 -25.62 -13.08
CA PRO A 15 15.35 -24.94 -13.25
C PRO A 15 16.13 -24.90 -11.94
N SER A 16 17.46 -24.88 -12.07
CA SER A 16 18.39 -24.73 -10.96
C SER A 16 18.31 -23.32 -10.36
N ARG A 17 18.83 -23.17 -9.14
CA ARG A 17 18.88 -21.85 -8.49
C ARG A 17 19.74 -20.88 -9.29
N GLU A 18 20.82 -21.39 -9.87
CA GLU A 18 21.78 -20.63 -10.67
C GLU A 18 21.11 -20.09 -11.94
N GLU A 19 20.32 -20.90 -12.64
CA GLU A 19 19.54 -20.47 -13.81
C GLU A 19 18.50 -19.40 -13.45
N ILE A 20 17.81 -19.56 -12.32
CA ILE A 20 16.82 -18.57 -11.87
C ILE A 20 17.48 -17.22 -11.57
N VAL A 21 18.66 -17.24 -10.93
CA VAL A 21 19.39 -16.00 -10.62
C VAL A 21 19.89 -15.34 -11.89
N ASP A 22 20.43 -16.12 -12.84
CA ASP A 22 20.91 -15.59 -14.12
C ASP A 22 19.78 -14.90 -14.88
N ASP A 23 18.61 -15.55 -14.99
CA ASP A 23 17.40 -14.98 -15.61
C ASP A 23 16.98 -13.66 -14.95
N LEU A 24 16.99 -13.59 -13.62
CA LEU A 24 16.61 -12.37 -12.88
C LEU A 24 17.62 -11.25 -13.05
N THR A 25 18.91 -11.56 -13.17
CA THR A 25 19.97 -10.55 -13.39
C THR A 25 20.01 -10.03 -14.81
N GLN A 26 19.59 -10.84 -15.78
CA GLN A 26 19.55 -10.49 -17.20
C GLN A 26 18.19 -9.95 -17.65
N ALA A 27 17.16 -10.01 -16.79
CA ALA A 27 15.83 -9.52 -17.09
C ALA A 27 15.83 -8.03 -17.45
N THR A 28 15.21 -7.69 -18.56
CA THR A 28 15.06 -6.29 -18.97
C THR A 28 13.90 -5.63 -18.21
N THR A 29 13.85 -4.30 -18.15
CA THR A 29 12.76 -3.58 -17.49
C THR A 29 11.37 -3.85 -18.09
N ASN A 30 11.31 -4.39 -19.32
CA ASN A 30 10.07 -4.84 -19.96
C ASN A 30 9.60 -6.23 -19.49
N ASP A 31 10.50 -7.02 -18.90
CA ASP A 31 10.22 -8.36 -18.35
C ASP A 31 9.70 -8.29 -16.91
N VAL A 32 9.92 -7.14 -16.25
CA VAL A 32 9.45 -6.86 -14.88
C VAL A 32 8.01 -6.34 -14.92
N VAL A 33 7.05 -7.23 -14.72
CA VAL A 33 5.60 -6.92 -14.76
C VAL A 33 5.13 -6.10 -13.54
N PHE A 34 5.96 -5.96 -12.50
CA PHE A 34 5.62 -5.22 -11.28
C PHE A 34 6.70 -4.19 -10.94
N LYS A 35 6.49 -2.94 -11.36
CA LYS A 35 7.26 -1.78 -10.89
C LYS A 35 6.44 -1.09 -9.79
N MET A 36 6.90 -1.10 -8.55
CA MET A 36 6.35 -0.21 -7.53
C MET A 36 6.88 1.20 -7.78
N GLU A 37 6.01 2.09 -8.24
CA GLU A 37 6.32 3.51 -8.37
C GLU A 37 6.29 4.13 -6.97
N ILE A 38 7.46 4.38 -6.41
CA ILE A 38 7.61 5.11 -5.15
C ILE A 38 7.61 6.60 -5.50
N ASP A 39 6.44 7.13 -5.85
CA ASP A 39 6.28 8.56 -6.11
C ASP A 39 5.87 9.28 -4.82
N ASN A 40 6.76 10.16 -4.37
CA ASN A 40 6.59 11.20 -3.35
C ASN A 40 6.67 10.78 -1.87
N PHE A 41 7.89 10.43 -1.41
CA PHE A 41 8.26 10.69 -0.03
C PHE A 41 8.56 12.18 0.15
N SER A 42 7.70 12.89 0.88
CA SER A 42 7.90 14.29 1.26
C SER A 42 9.16 14.44 2.13
N GLN A 43 9.98 15.44 1.79
CA GLN A 43 11.27 15.78 2.42
C GLN A 43 11.22 16.14 3.93
N SER A 44 10.08 16.02 4.62
CA SER A 44 10.00 16.21 6.07
C SER A 44 10.34 14.96 6.87
N ASP A 45 10.38 13.78 6.24
CA ASP A 45 10.62 12.51 6.93
C ASP A 45 12.11 12.12 6.92
N THR A 46 13.01 12.99 6.42
CA THR A 46 14.43 12.66 6.26
C THR A 46 15.16 12.48 7.57
N ASP A 47 14.72 13.08 8.68
CA ASP A 47 15.39 12.92 9.97
C ASP A 47 15.08 11.56 10.62
N ASP A 48 13.89 10.99 10.36
CA ASP A 48 13.57 9.61 10.77
C ASP A 48 14.15 8.57 9.79
N ILE A 49 14.24 8.91 8.50
CA ILE A 49 14.83 8.01 7.48
C ILE A 49 16.34 7.91 7.62
N ILE A 50 17.06 8.97 8.01
CA ILE A 50 18.52 8.89 8.25
C ILE A 50 18.79 8.01 9.48
N SER A 51 17.94 8.10 10.52
CA SER A 51 18.03 7.21 11.69
C SER A 51 17.74 5.73 11.33
N ILE A 52 16.87 5.47 10.34
CA ILE A 52 16.64 4.12 9.80
C ILE A 52 17.78 3.68 8.86
N ALA A 53 18.37 4.59 8.08
CA ALA A 53 19.46 4.31 7.15
C ALA A 53 20.80 4.03 7.85
N GLU A 54 21.08 4.68 8.98
CA GLU A 54 22.22 4.33 9.83
C GLU A 54 22.03 2.97 10.52
N ASN A 55 20.81 2.61 10.89
CA ASN A 55 20.49 1.25 11.36
C ASN A 55 20.50 0.19 10.23
N LEU A 56 20.37 0.59 8.95
CA LEU A 56 20.40 -0.33 7.81
C LEU A 56 21.80 -0.70 7.34
N LYS A 57 22.84 0.08 7.66
CA LYS A 57 24.23 -0.27 7.36
C LYS A 57 24.77 -1.40 8.23
N ASP A 58 24.19 -1.63 9.40
CA ASP A 58 24.48 -2.79 10.24
C ASP A 58 23.58 -4.01 9.91
N LEU A 59 22.66 -3.88 8.93
CA LEU A 59 21.73 -4.94 8.52
C LEU A 59 22.25 -5.84 7.39
N ASP A 60 23.46 -5.60 6.86
CA ASP A 60 24.16 -6.54 5.97
C ASP A 60 24.58 -7.84 6.68
N SER A 61 24.28 -7.96 7.98
CA SER A 61 24.53 -9.16 8.80
C SER A 61 23.27 -9.77 9.43
N VAL A 62 22.06 -9.42 8.98
CA VAL A 62 20.86 -10.10 9.49
C VAL A 62 20.60 -11.32 8.62
N GLU A 63 21.23 -12.43 9.02
CA GLU A 63 20.75 -13.78 8.77
C GLU A 63 19.22 -13.78 8.65
N HIS A 64 18.72 -14.27 7.51
CA HIS A 64 17.36 -14.78 7.41
C HIS A 64 17.16 -15.81 8.54
N LYS A 65 16.74 -15.35 9.72
CA LYS A 65 16.23 -16.23 10.75
C LYS A 65 14.94 -16.79 10.21
N GLU A 66 15.05 -18.01 9.72
CA GLU A 66 13.95 -18.93 9.46
C GLU A 66 12.82 -18.69 10.46
N TYR A 67 11.59 -18.64 9.95
CA TYR A 67 10.38 -18.74 10.75
C TYR A 67 10.37 -20.07 11.51
N GLN A 68 11.11 -20.17 12.60
CA GLN A 68 11.28 -21.41 13.37
C GLN A 68 10.24 -21.58 14.48
N ASN A 69 9.36 -20.59 14.74
CA ASN A 69 8.41 -20.69 15.84
C ASN A 69 6.97 -20.29 15.46
N PRO A 70 6.01 -21.24 15.44
CA PRO A 70 4.58 -20.97 15.20
C PRO A 70 3.99 -19.87 16.10
N HIS A 71 4.54 -19.70 17.30
CA HIS A 71 4.11 -18.67 18.23
C HIS A 71 4.40 -17.25 17.72
N GLN A 72 5.50 -17.05 16.98
CA GLN A 72 5.86 -15.75 16.41
C GLN A 72 4.92 -15.35 15.26
N ALA A 73 4.53 -16.31 14.42
CA ALA A 73 3.54 -16.09 13.37
C ALA A 73 2.19 -15.69 13.99
N TYR A 74 1.78 -16.33 15.08
CA TYR A 74 0.55 -15.98 15.79
C TYR A 74 0.58 -14.55 16.34
N ILE A 75 1.69 -14.13 16.95
CA ILE A 75 1.86 -12.76 17.47
C ILE A 75 1.79 -11.73 16.32
N GLN A 76 2.42 -12.03 15.18
CA GLN A 76 2.38 -11.14 14.02
C GLN A 76 0.96 -11.00 13.48
N VAL A 77 0.22 -12.10 13.33
CA VAL A 77 -1.19 -12.07 12.90
C VAL A 77 -2.05 -11.29 13.89
N ALA A 78 -1.86 -11.50 15.20
CA ALA A 78 -2.60 -10.75 16.22
C ALA A 78 -2.34 -9.23 16.12
N SER A 79 -1.06 -8.84 15.97
CA SER A 79 -0.68 -7.43 15.80
C SER A 79 -1.23 -6.81 14.52
N PHE A 80 -1.31 -7.60 13.44
CA PHE A 80 -1.89 -7.17 12.18
C PHE A 80 -3.39 -6.93 12.32
N VAL A 81 -4.12 -7.86 12.94
CA VAL A 81 -5.55 -7.71 13.22
C VAL A 81 -5.83 -6.48 14.08
N GLU A 82 -5.01 -6.21 15.09
CA GLU A 82 -5.15 -5.01 15.92
C GLU A 82 -4.98 -3.72 15.10
N LYS A 83 -3.96 -3.65 14.25
CA LYS A 83 -3.75 -2.50 13.36
C LYS A 83 -4.89 -2.31 12.37
N VAL A 84 -5.44 -3.40 11.81
CA VAL A 84 -6.61 -3.34 10.93
C VAL A 84 -7.83 -2.77 11.68
N ASN A 85 -8.09 -3.23 12.90
CA ASN A 85 -9.18 -2.72 13.72
C ASN A 85 -9.02 -1.23 14.07
N GLN A 86 -7.78 -0.77 14.31
CA GLN A 86 -7.51 0.65 14.51
C GLN A 86 -7.78 1.46 13.24
N LEU A 87 -7.35 0.96 12.08
CA LEU A 87 -7.59 1.60 10.79
C LEU A 87 -9.09 1.71 10.47
N GLU A 88 -9.87 0.68 10.75
CA GLU A 88 -11.32 0.71 10.60
C GLU A 88 -11.97 1.81 11.46
N LYS A 89 -11.54 1.97 12.71
CA LYS A 89 -12.02 3.05 13.59
C LYS A 89 -11.70 4.43 12.99
N TYR A 90 -10.49 4.62 12.49
CA TYR A 90 -10.10 5.88 11.86
C TYR A 90 -10.93 6.16 10.59
N LEU A 91 -11.20 5.15 9.77
CA LEU A 91 -12.04 5.29 8.57
C LEU A 91 -13.47 5.70 8.91
N ILE A 92 -14.04 5.17 9.99
CA ILE A 92 -15.37 5.58 10.47
C ILE A 92 -15.35 7.05 10.90
N GLY A 93 -14.34 7.46 11.66
CA GLY A 93 -14.14 8.86 12.08
C GLY A 93 -14.05 9.80 10.88
N LEU A 94 -13.14 9.51 9.94
CA LEU A 94 -12.95 10.28 8.72
C LEU A 94 -14.22 10.37 7.87
N ARG A 95 -15.02 9.30 7.79
CA ARG A 95 -16.30 9.33 7.07
C ARG A 95 -17.28 10.30 7.74
N LYS A 96 -17.37 10.29 9.07
CA LYS A 96 -18.24 11.21 9.81
C LYS A 96 -17.78 12.66 9.63
N ASP A 97 -16.48 12.92 9.71
CA ASP A 97 -15.94 14.26 9.55
C ASP A 97 -16.15 14.78 8.12
N LYS A 98 -16.03 13.91 7.12
CA LYS A 98 -16.34 14.25 5.73
C LYS A 98 -17.80 14.68 5.54
N GLU A 99 -18.75 13.94 6.13
CA GLU A 99 -20.18 14.31 6.05
C GLU A 99 -20.47 15.62 6.80
N ASN A 100 -19.86 15.83 7.97
CA ASN A 100 -19.97 17.09 8.70
C ASN A 100 -19.45 18.27 7.88
N LEU A 101 -18.29 18.09 7.22
CA LEU A 101 -17.68 19.12 6.39
C LEU A 101 -18.54 19.44 5.16
N LYS A 102 -19.17 18.41 4.57
CA LYS A 102 -20.11 18.58 3.47
C LYS A 102 -21.32 19.42 3.91
N HIS A 103 -21.90 19.11 5.05
CA HIS A 103 -23.04 19.86 5.57
C HIS A 103 -22.67 21.31 5.91
N MET A 104 -21.48 21.52 6.50
CA MET A 104 -20.97 22.86 6.78
C MET A 104 -20.74 23.68 5.50
N LYS A 105 -20.22 23.05 4.45
CA LYS A 105 -20.07 23.67 3.13
C LYS A 105 -21.42 24.08 2.54
N GLU A 106 -22.43 23.23 2.60
CA GLU A 106 -23.79 23.54 2.13
C GLU A 106 -24.40 24.73 2.88
N ASN A 107 -24.23 24.77 4.21
CA ASN A 107 -24.70 25.89 5.04
C ASN A 107 -23.99 27.20 4.66
N LEU A 108 -22.65 27.16 4.50
CA LEU A 108 -21.88 28.34 4.11
C LEU A 108 -22.30 28.87 2.74
N LEU A 109 -22.53 27.98 1.77
CA LEU A 109 -23.01 28.36 0.44
C LEU A 109 -24.40 29.01 0.50
N SER A 110 -25.29 28.48 1.33
CA SER A 110 -26.62 29.06 1.57
C SER A 110 -26.53 30.46 2.18
N ASP A 111 -25.64 30.64 3.16
CA ASP A 111 -25.47 31.94 3.81
C ASP A 111 -24.83 32.97 2.90
N ILE A 112 -23.86 32.58 2.06
CA ILE A 112 -23.30 33.45 1.01
C ILE A 112 -24.40 33.90 0.04
N ALA A 113 -25.24 32.97 -0.43
CA ALA A 113 -26.33 33.31 -1.36
C ALA A 113 -27.32 34.32 -0.77
N LYS A 114 -27.67 34.18 0.53
CA LYS A 114 -28.52 35.16 1.23
C LYS A 114 -27.87 36.54 1.30
N VAL A 115 -26.58 36.59 1.65
CA VAL A 115 -25.83 37.85 1.74
C VAL A 115 -25.74 38.52 0.36
N GLU A 116 -25.47 37.76 -0.70
CA GLU A 116 -25.46 38.28 -2.07
C GLU A 116 -26.82 38.85 -2.48
N GLU A 117 -27.92 38.18 -2.12
CA GLU A 117 -29.28 38.67 -2.39
C GLU A 117 -29.58 39.97 -1.62
N GLU A 118 -29.18 40.06 -0.35
CA GLU A 118 -29.34 41.29 0.44
C GLU A 118 -28.51 42.45 -0.11
N VAL A 119 -27.26 42.20 -0.50
CA VAL A 119 -26.39 43.22 -1.12
C VAL A 119 -27.01 43.72 -2.41
N LYS A 120 -27.51 42.81 -3.26
CA LYS A 120 -28.20 43.17 -4.50
C LYS A 120 -29.43 44.03 -4.25
N LYS A 121 -30.30 43.64 -3.30
CA LYS A 121 -31.48 44.42 -2.92
C LYS A 121 -31.12 45.84 -2.46
N ARG A 122 -30.05 45.99 -1.67
CA ARG A 122 -29.57 47.30 -1.21
C ARG A 122 -28.96 48.17 -2.30
N SER A 123 -28.39 47.56 -3.34
CA SER A 123 -27.82 48.31 -4.48
C SER A 123 -28.88 48.84 -5.46
N GLU A 124 -30.11 48.31 -5.39
CA GLU A 124 -31.25 48.71 -6.22
C GLU A 124 -32.15 49.79 -5.55
N THR A 125 -31.85 50.16 -4.31
CA THR A 125 -32.48 51.27 -3.54
C THR A 125 -31.52 52.44 -3.36
#